data_AF-A0A0M3QHS2-F1
#
_entry.id   AF-A0A0M3QHS2-F1
#
_cell.length_a   1.000
_cell.length_b   1.000
_cell.length_c   1.000
_cell.angle_alpha   90.00
_cell.angle_beta   90.00
_cell.angle_gamma   90.00
#
_symmetry.space_group_name_H-M   'P 1'
#
loop_
_entity.id
_entity.type
_entity.pdbx_description
1 polymer ?
#
loop_
_entity_poly.entity_id
_entity_poly.type
_entity_poly.pdbx_seq_one_letter_code
_entity_poly.pdbx_strand_id
1 'polypeptide(L)'
;MTIPGRLYNDEPPPDAMASLSSRQRQLLHCLYSRHCDGMVRQRHLAKVVDSTDPWVVPFVVQLVGEYVLEILVDICDRLRDLAAPGARGHVAYGQFIVDNPAFFARTQRRVVSYWSCYYRSAYPSFRGYPGSTLLDLLRSAASERAGHPWPDLAPSAGARVDGYR
;
A
#
# COMPACT_ATOMS: atom_id res chain seq x y z
N MET A 1 3.38 8.28 -12.47
CA MET A 1 2.01 8.01 -11.98
C MET A 1 1.53 9.11 -11.03
N THR A 2 0.26 9.51 -11.16
CA THR A 2 -0.41 10.45 -10.25
C THR A 2 -1.69 9.78 -9.73
N ILE A 3 -1.92 9.87 -8.42
CA ILE A 3 -3.12 9.38 -7.74
C ILE A 3 -3.83 10.60 -7.15
N PRO A 4 -5.19 10.63 -7.15
CA PRO A 4 -5.92 11.72 -6.52
C PRO A 4 -5.47 12.00 -5.08
N GLY A 5 -5.49 13.29 -4.73
CA GLY A 5 -5.26 13.77 -3.37
C GLY A 5 -6.36 13.33 -2.41
N ARG A 6 -6.39 13.92 -1.20
CA ARG A 6 -7.45 13.61 -0.24
C ARG A 6 -8.82 14.02 -0.77
N LEU A 7 -9.79 13.10 -0.69
CA LEU A 7 -11.19 13.38 -0.95
C LEU A 7 -11.86 13.79 0.36
N TYR A 8 -12.69 14.83 0.31
CA TYR A 8 -13.40 15.38 1.49
C TYR A 8 -14.91 15.24 1.38
N ASN A 9 -15.41 14.70 0.26
CA ASN A 9 -16.82 14.54 -0.02
C ASN A 9 -17.37 13.35 0.76
N ASP A 10 -18.59 13.50 1.28
CA ASP A 10 -19.34 12.40 1.86
C ASP A 10 -19.49 11.23 0.87
N GLU A 11 -19.69 10.05 1.42
CA GLU A 11 -19.96 8.87 0.61
C GLU A 11 -21.30 8.99 -0.12
N PRO A 12 -21.40 8.49 -1.35
CA PRO A 12 -22.67 8.45 -2.05
C PRO A 12 -23.65 7.55 -1.29
N PRO A 13 -24.96 7.83 -1.38
CA PRO A 13 -25.94 7.04 -0.69
C PRO A 13 -26.00 5.60 -1.26
N PRO A 14 -26.46 4.61 -0.46
CA PRO A 14 -26.41 3.19 -0.84
C PRO A 14 -27.15 2.84 -2.14
N ASP A 15 -28.24 3.53 -2.44
CA ASP A 15 -29.04 3.39 -3.67
C ASP A 15 -28.24 3.83 -4.90
N ALA A 16 -27.55 4.97 -4.83
CA ALA A 16 -26.65 5.43 -5.87
C ALA A 16 -25.53 4.41 -6.09
N MET A 17 -24.92 3.88 -5.03
CA MET A 17 -23.91 2.82 -5.14
C MET A 17 -24.47 1.53 -5.76
N ALA A 18 -25.71 1.15 -5.43
CA ALA A 18 -26.35 -0.05 -5.93
C ALA A 18 -26.56 0.01 -7.45
N SER A 19 -26.83 1.20 -8.00
CA SER A 19 -27.02 1.44 -9.44
C SER A 19 -25.74 1.33 -10.28
N LEU A 20 -24.55 1.38 -9.65
CA LEU A 20 -23.27 1.33 -10.35
C LEU A 20 -22.96 -0.08 -10.86
N SER A 21 -22.40 -0.15 -12.08
CA SER A 21 -21.77 -1.38 -12.58
C SER A 21 -20.64 -1.83 -11.67
N SER A 22 -20.25 -3.10 -11.76
CA SER A 22 -19.13 -3.66 -10.98
C SER A 22 -17.85 -2.82 -11.11
N ARG A 23 -17.51 -2.42 -12.35
CA ARG A 23 -16.33 -1.58 -12.61
C ARG A 23 -16.45 -0.18 -12.02
N GLN A 24 -17.60 0.47 -12.16
CA GLN A 24 -17.81 1.80 -11.56
C GLN A 24 -17.72 1.75 -10.02
N ARG A 25 -18.24 0.69 -9.41
CA ARG A 25 -18.18 0.47 -7.96
C ARG A 25 -16.74 0.26 -7.48
N GLN A 26 -15.96 -0.53 -8.22
CA GLN A 26 -14.54 -0.73 -7.94
C GLN A 26 -13.74 0.57 -8.06
N LEU A 27 -14.02 1.39 -9.09
CA LEU A 27 -13.42 2.73 -9.22
C LEU A 27 -13.78 3.61 -8.03
N LEU A 28 -15.04 3.58 -7.61
CA LEU A 28 -15.49 4.33 -6.46
C LEU A 28 -14.75 3.92 -5.18
N HIS A 29 -14.59 2.62 -4.93
CA HIS A 29 -13.78 2.14 -3.81
C HIS A 29 -12.32 2.61 -3.90
N CYS A 30 -11.72 2.62 -5.10
CA CYS A 30 -10.40 3.19 -5.30
C CYS A 30 -10.35 4.70 -4.96
N LEU A 31 -11.34 5.48 -5.39
CA LEU A 31 -11.40 6.92 -5.07
C LEU A 31 -11.56 7.17 -3.57
N TYR A 32 -12.47 6.46 -2.90
CA TYR A 32 -12.71 6.62 -1.47
C TYR A 32 -11.61 6.00 -0.58
N SER A 33 -10.72 5.18 -1.13
CA SER A 33 -9.43 4.86 -0.49
C SER A 33 -8.53 6.10 -0.28
N ARG A 34 -8.90 7.25 -0.88
CA ARG A 34 -8.24 8.55 -0.69
C ARG A 34 -9.00 9.48 0.25
N HIS A 35 -10.10 9.04 0.89
CA HIS A 35 -10.90 9.88 1.77
C HIS A 35 -10.08 10.45 2.96
N CYS A 36 -10.50 11.59 3.52
CA CYS A 36 -9.84 12.21 4.67
C CYS A 36 -9.98 11.37 5.95
N ASP A 37 -11.12 10.72 6.14
CA ASP A 37 -11.39 9.78 7.23
C ASP A 37 -10.67 8.44 7.01
N GLY A 38 -9.94 7.97 8.02
CA GLY A 38 -9.27 6.66 8.04
C GLY A 38 -10.21 5.47 8.01
N MET A 39 -11.38 5.57 8.67
CA MET A 39 -12.36 4.49 8.74
C MET A 39 -13.00 4.25 7.37
N VAL A 40 -13.31 5.33 6.64
CA VAL A 40 -13.81 5.27 5.26
C VAL A 40 -12.76 4.63 4.35
N ARG A 41 -11.49 5.06 4.45
CA ARG A 41 -10.41 4.47 3.66
C ARG A 41 -10.27 2.97 3.88
N GLN A 42 -10.24 2.54 5.14
CA GLN A 42 -10.11 1.12 5.50
C GLN A 42 -11.28 0.29 4.96
N ARG A 43 -12.52 0.78 5.13
CA ARG A 43 -13.72 0.08 4.61
C ARG A 43 -13.72 -0.03 3.09
N HIS A 44 -13.31 1.01 2.36
CA HIS A 44 -13.26 0.96 0.91
C HIS A 44 -12.09 0.11 0.39
N LEU A 45 -10.94 0.13 1.06
CA LEU A 45 -9.82 -0.76 0.77
C LEU A 45 -10.24 -2.23 0.86
N ALA A 46 -10.96 -2.61 1.92
CA ALA A 46 -11.43 -3.98 2.11
C ALA A 46 -12.31 -4.51 0.96
N LYS A 47 -12.87 -3.62 0.12
CA LYS A 47 -13.67 -4.00 -1.06
C LYS A 47 -12.85 -4.23 -2.33
N VAL A 48 -11.60 -3.78 -2.36
CA VAL A 48 -10.76 -3.81 -3.58
C VAL A 48 -9.38 -4.41 -3.38
N VAL A 49 -8.94 -4.65 -2.14
CA VAL A 49 -7.60 -5.17 -1.82
C VAL A 49 -7.31 -6.52 -2.49
N ASP A 50 -8.35 -7.35 -2.69
CA ASP A 50 -8.25 -8.66 -3.37
C ASP A 50 -8.28 -8.56 -4.91
N SER A 51 -8.53 -7.38 -5.45
CA SER A 51 -8.50 -7.18 -6.90
C SER A 51 -7.06 -7.12 -7.41
N THR A 52 -6.81 -7.86 -8.48
CA THR A 52 -5.52 -7.87 -9.19
C THR A 52 -5.55 -7.00 -10.45
N ASP A 53 -6.61 -6.22 -10.62
CA ASP A 53 -6.72 -5.34 -11.78
C ASP A 53 -5.64 -4.25 -11.72
N PRO A 54 -4.90 -4.00 -12.82
CA PRO A 54 -3.75 -3.09 -12.81
C PRO A 54 -4.06 -1.65 -12.38
N TRP A 55 -5.31 -1.22 -12.49
CA TRP A 55 -5.75 0.12 -12.14
C TRP A 55 -6.17 0.27 -10.66
N VAL A 56 -6.34 -0.85 -9.93
CA VAL A 56 -6.56 -0.85 -8.47
C VAL A 56 -5.23 -0.80 -7.71
N VAL A 57 -4.23 -1.55 -8.19
CA VAL A 57 -2.90 -1.68 -7.58
C VAL A 57 -2.30 -0.33 -7.13
N PRO A 58 -2.32 0.76 -7.92
CA PRO A 58 -1.77 2.05 -7.51
C PRO A 58 -2.41 2.61 -6.23
N PHE A 59 -3.71 2.37 -6.01
CA PHE A 59 -4.44 2.85 -4.84
C PHE A 59 -4.06 2.07 -3.58
N VAL A 60 -3.87 0.75 -3.71
CA VAL A 60 -3.40 -0.09 -2.60
C VAL A 60 -1.97 0.29 -2.24
N VAL A 61 -1.05 0.39 -3.21
CA VAL A 61 0.35 0.79 -2.94
C VAL A 61 0.43 2.22 -2.39
N GLN A 62 -0.47 3.12 -2.80
CA GLN A 62 -0.56 4.46 -2.24
C GLN A 62 -0.88 4.43 -0.73
N LEU A 63 -1.75 3.52 -0.28
CA LEU A 63 -2.11 3.35 1.13
C LEU A 63 -0.98 2.76 1.98
N VAL A 64 -0.14 1.89 1.41
CA VAL A 64 1.08 1.37 2.08
C VAL A 64 1.99 2.50 2.54
N GLY A 65 2.05 3.59 1.78
CA GLY A 65 2.83 4.77 2.09
C GLY A 65 2.13 5.76 3.01
N GLU A 66 1.10 5.37 3.75
CA GLU A 66 0.37 6.23 4.70
C GLU A 66 0.59 5.80 6.16
N TYR A 67 0.30 6.70 7.09
CA TYR A 67 0.64 6.55 8.50
C TYR A 67 -0.39 5.73 9.32
N VAL A 68 -1.37 5.07 8.69
CA VAL A 68 -2.45 4.38 9.41
C VAL A 68 -2.09 2.90 9.58
N LEU A 69 -1.73 2.49 10.79
CA LEU A 69 -1.26 1.14 11.09
C LEU A 69 -2.29 0.05 10.74
N GLU A 70 -3.56 0.28 11.06
CA GLU A 70 -4.65 -0.67 10.83
C GLU A 70 -4.80 -1.00 9.34
N ILE A 71 -4.65 0.02 8.49
CA ILE A 71 -4.64 -0.16 7.02
C ILE A 71 -3.44 -0.99 6.58
N LEU A 72 -2.26 -0.78 7.17
CA LEU A 72 -1.08 -1.60 6.83
C LEU A 72 -1.29 -3.06 7.25
N VAL A 73 -1.91 -3.31 8.40
CA VAL A 73 -2.23 -4.66 8.87
C VAL A 73 -3.23 -5.33 7.91
N ASP A 74 -4.30 -4.65 7.53
CA ASP A 74 -5.28 -5.17 6.58
C ASP A 74 -4.65 -5.52 5.22
N ILE A 75 -3.79 -4.63 4.70
CA ILE A 75 -3.07 -4.91 3.45
C ILE A 75 -2.13 -6.09 3.63
N CYS A 76 -1.40 -6.17 4.75
CA CYS A 76 -0.48 -7.27 5.06
C CYS A 76 -1.18 -8.62 5.01
N ASP A 77 -2.32 -8.72 5.69
CA ASP A 77 -3.05 -9.98 5.80
C ASP A 77 -3.56 -10.46 4.44
N ARG A 78 -3.91 -9.53 3.54
CA ARG A 78 -4.40 -9.86 2.18
C ARG A 78 -3.28 -10.08 1.19
N LEU A 79 -2.22 -9.28 1.25
CA LEU A 79 -1.10 -9.37 0.31
C LEU A 79 -0.22 -10.59 0.55
N ARG A 80 -0.18 -11.20 1.73
CA ARG A 80 0.56 -12.46 1.93
C ARG A 80 0.16 -13.53 0.91
N ASP A 81 -1.14 -13.65 0.65
CA ASP A 81 -1.67 -14.64 -0.29
C ASP A 81 -1.56 -14.13 -1.74
N LEU A 82 -1.88 -12.86 -1.98
CA LEU A 82 -1.89 -12.29 -3.34
C LEU A 82 -0.48 -12.10 -3.93
N ALA A 83 0.52 -11.87 -3.09
CA ALA A 83 1.91 -11.67 -3.47
C ALA A 83 2.77 -12.94 -3.32
N ALA A 84 2.15 -14.09 -3.09
CA ALA A 84 2.86 -15.37 -3.20
C ALA A 84 3.45 -15.53 -4.62
N PRO A 85 4.68 -16.07 -4.77
CA PRO A 85 5.30 -16.25 -6.09
C PRO A 85 4.37 -17.00 -7.07
N GLY A 86 4.27 -16.50 -8.29
CA GLY A 86 3.37 -17.04 -9.33
C GLY A 86 1.89 -16.68 -9.18
N ALA A 87 1.45 -16.02 -8.10
CA ALA A 87 0.08 -15.53 -7.98
C ALA A 87 -0.19 -14.35 -8.92
N ARG A 88 -1.45 -14.18 -9.36
CA ARG A 88 -1.85 -13.05 -10.23
C ARG A 88 -1.54 -11.69 -9.61
N GLY A 89 -1.68 -11.57 -8.29
CA GLY A 89 -1.33 -10.34 -7.56
C GLY A 89 0.16 -10.05 -7.65
N HIS A 90 1.01 -11.03 -7.39
CA HIS A 90 2.46 -10.89 -7.48
C HIS A 90 2.90 -10.29 -8.83
N VAL A 91 2.36 -10.80 -9.94
CA VAL A 91 2.63 -10.26 -11.28
C VAL A 91 2.13 -8.82 -11.42
N ALA A 92 0.90 -8.51 -11.00
CA ALA A 92 0.31 -7.18 -11.14
C ALA A 92 1.04 -6.10 -10.31
N TYR A 93 1.36 -6.40 -9.04
CA TYR A 93 2.11 -5.50 -8.17
C TYR A 93 3.55 -5.34 -8.65
N GLY A 94 4.20 -6.42 -9.08
CA GLY A 94 5.55 -6.38 -9.66
C GLY A 94 5.61 -5.51 -10.90
N GLN A 95 4.68 -5.70 -11.85
CA GLN A 95 4.57 -4.89 -13.06
C GLN A 95 4.39 -3.40 -12.73
N PHE A 96 3.45 -3.07 -11.84
CA PHE A 96 3.21 -1.68 -11.46
C PHE A 96 4.46 -1.00 -10.88
N ILE A 97 5.22 -1.71 -10.03
CA ILE A 97 6.45 -1.16 -9.42
C ILE A 97 7.54 -0.96 -10.47
N VAL A 98 7.75 -1.94 -11.35
CA VAL A 98 8.73 -1.84 -12.45
C VAL A 98 8.42 -0.65 -13.35
N ASP A 99 7.15 -0.42 -13.66
CA ASP A 99 6.72 0.72 -14.48
C ASP A 99 6.80 2.06 -13.73
N ASN A 100 6.84 2.05 -12.39
CA ASN A 100 6.76 3.25 -11.55
C ASN A 100 7.79 3.27 -10.41
N PRO A 101 9.10 3.16 -10.69
CA PRO A 101 10.13 3.01 -9.67
C PRO A 101 10.21 4.19 -8.70
N ALA A 102 10.03 5.42 -9.20
CA ALA A 102 10.03 6.63 -8.37
C ALA A 102 8.83 6.68 -7.39
N PHE A 103 7.69 6.12 -7.79
CA PHE A 103 6.51 6.02 -6.94
C PHE A 103 6.78 5.08 -5.77
N PHE A 104 7.27 3.88 -6.06
CA PHE A 104 7.57 2.89 -5.02
C PHE A 104 8.74 3.33 -4.12
N ALA A 105 9.77 3.98 -4.66
CA ALA A 105 10.84 4.55 -3.85
C ALA A 105 10.32 5.59 -2.84
N ARG A 106 9.34 6.41 -3.23
CA ARG A 106 8.66 7.34 -2.31
C ARG A 106 7.85 6.60 -1.26
N THR A 107 7.12 5.55 -1.64
CA THR A 107 6.39 4.69 -0.70
C THR A 107 7.32 4.11 0.36
N GLN A 108 8.46 3.52 -0.05
CA GLN A 108 9.47 2.98 0.88
C GLN A 108 9.91 4.04 1.91
N ARG A 109 10.29 5.24 1.45
CA ARG A 109 10.73 6.33 2.34
C ARG A 109 9.64 6.78 3.31
N ARG A 110 8.38 6.84 2.86
CA ARG A 110 7.24 7.21 3.73
C ARG A 110 7.00 6.17 4.82
N VAL A 111 7.01 4.89 4.47
CA VAL A 111 6.84 3.78 5.44
C VAL A 111 7.89 3.88 6.55
N VAL A 112 9.15 4.11 6.19
CA VAL A 112 10.24 4.28 7.15
C VAL A 112 10.06 5.54 8.01
N SER A 113 9.70 6.67 7.38
CA SER A 113 9.49 7.94 8.07
C SER A 113 8.35 7.85 9.10
N TYR A 114 7.22 7.27 8.72
CA TYR A 114 6.07 7.11 9.61
C TYR A 114 6.31 6.10 10.72
N TRP A 115 6.99 4.99 10.43
CA TRP A 115 7.47 4.10 11.47
C TRP A 115 8.32 4.86 12.50
N SER A 116 9.34 5.58 12.03
CA SER A 116 10.27 6.29 12.91
C SER A 116 9.59 7.38 13.74
N CYS A 117 8.61 8.08 13.19
CA CYS A 117 7.93 9.20 13.85
C CYS A 117 6.83 8.75 14.82
N TYR A 118 6.02 7.76 14.44
CA TYR A 118 4.78 7.43 15.16
C TYR A 118 4.80 6.06 15.83
N TYR A 119 5.59 5.11 15.32
CA TYR A 119 5.46 3.70 15.70
C TYR A 119 6.73 3.09 16.29
N ARG A 120 7.84 3.84 16.38
CA ARG A 120 9.12 3.33 16.90
C ARG A 120 9.03 2.86 18.36
N SER A 121 8.15 3.46 19.18
CA SER A 121 7.94 3.02 20.57
C SER A 121 7.27 1.65 20.64
N ALA A 122 6.23 1.41 19.84
CA ALA A 122 5.52 0.14 19.77
C ALA A 122 6.28 -0.94 18.97
N TYR A 123 7.08 -0.51 17.98
CA TYR A 123 7.91 -1.36 17.13
C TYR A 123 9.36 -0.87 17.16
N PRO A 124 10.15 -1.23 18.18
CA PRO A 124 11.54 -0.75 18.34
C PRO A 124 12.46 -1.08 17.16
N SER A 125 12.15 -2.14 16.42
CA SER A 125 12.84 -2.53 15.18
C SER A 125 11.91 -2.35 13.99
N PHE A 126 12.44 -1.80 12.89
CA PHE A 126 11.70 -1.68 11.64
C PHE A 126 11.21 -3.04 11.13
N ARG A 127 11.99 -4.11 11.31
CA ARG A 127 11.58 -5.48 10.92
C ARG A 127 10.32 -5.98 11.65
N GLY A 128 10.02 -5.45 12.82
CA GLY A 128 8.79 -5.80 13.54
C GLY A 128 7.55 -5.03 13.06
N TYR A 129 7.74 -3.95 12.29
CA TYR A 129 6.66 -3.09 11.83
C TYR A 129 5.96 -3.69 10.60
N PRO A 130 4.61 -3.73 10.54
CA PRO A 130 3.89 -4.29 9.39
C PRO A 130 4.29 -3.70 8.03
N GLY A 131 4.65 -2.41 8.00
CA GLY A 131 5.15 -1.77 6.79
C GLY A 131 6.42 -2.42 6.23
N SER A 132 7.32 -2.97 7.06
CA SER A 132 8.50 -3.70 6.59
C SER A 132 8.11 -4.93 5.79
N THR A 133 7.17 -5.73 6.30
CA THR A 133 6.67 -6.93 5.62
C THR A 133 6.04 -6.58 4.27
N LEU A 134 5.26 -5.50 4.19
CA LEU A 134 4.70 -5.02 2.92
C LEU A 134 5.78 -4.63 1.91
N LEU A 135 6.81 -3.90 2.36
CA LEU A 135 7.90 -3.52 1.47
C LEU A 135 8.66 -4.75 0.96
N ASP A 136 8.88 -5.76 1.81
CA ASP A 136 9.52 -7.02 1.40
C ASP A 136 8.69 -7.77 0.35
N LEU A 137 7.38 -7.92 0.56
CA LEU A 137 6.48 -8.57 -0.40
C LEU A 137 6.47 -7.84 -1.76
N LEU A 138 6.34 -6.51 -1.73
CA LEU A 138 6.32 -5.68 -2.94
C LEU A 138 7.68 -5.67 -3.67
N ARG A 139 8.80 -5.65 -2.95
CA ARG A 139 10.13 -5.77 -3.54
C ARG A 139 10.37 -7.14 -4.15
N SER A 140 9.91 -8.21 -3.50
CA SER A 140 9.97 -9.57 -4.04
C SER A 140 9.27 -9.62 -5.40
N ALA A 141 8.04 -9.12 -5.46
CA ALA A 141 7.25 -9.00 -6.70
C ALA A 141 7.96 -8.18 -7.79
N ALA A 142 8.53 -7.04 -7.43
CA ALA A 142 9.27 -6.20 -8.36
C ALA A 142 10.57 -6.88 -8.86
N SER A 143 11.26 -7.61 -7.98
CA SER A 143 12.52 -8.29 -8.31
C SER A 143 12.30 -9.44 -9.29
N GLU A 144 11.29 -10.27 -9.03
CA GLU A 144 10.89 -11.35 -9.93
C GLU A 144 10.49 -10.79 -11.30
N ARG A 145 9.69 -9.71 -11.31
CA ARG A 145 9.27 -9.08 -12.57
C ARG A 145 10.44 -8.45 -13.34
N ALA A 146 11.38 -7.83 -12.64
CA ALA A 146 12.54 -7.15 -13.25
C ALA A 146 13.66 -8.13 -13.66
N GLY A 147 13.69 -9.34 -13.11
CA GLY A 147 14.77 -10.30 -13.32
C GLY A 147 16.07 -9.95 -12.56
N HIS A 148 16.02 -9.02 -11.61
CA HIS A 148 17.15 -8.66 -10.75
C HIS A 148 16.65 -8.14 -9.38
N PRO A 149 17.48 -8.13 -8.33
CA PRO A 149 17.08 -7.60 -7.02
C PRO A 149 16.60 -6.14 -7.10
N TRP A 150 15.45 -5.85 -6.49
CA TRP A 150 14.92 -4.49 -6.40
C TRP A 150 15.56 -3.72 -5.23
N PRO A 151 15.89 -2.41 -5.38
CA PRO A 151 16.53 -1.65 -4.32
C PRO A 151 15.73 -1.59 -3.01
N ASP A 152 16.41 -1.90 -1.90
CA ASP A 152 15.90 -1.74 -0.54
C ASP A 152 16.29 -0.34 -0.01
N LEU A 153 15.27 0.49 0.26
CA LEU A 153 15.45 1.83 0.84
C LEU A 153 15.03 1.88 2.32
N ALA A 154 14.84 0.73 2.95
CA ALA A 154 14.55 0.61 4.37
C ALA A 154 15.83 0.46 5.21
N PRO A 155 15.79 0.83 6.51
CA PRO A 155 16.94 0.63 7.40
C PRO A 155 17.30 -0.86 7.54
N SER A 156 18.60 -1.17 7.51
CA SER A 156 19.10 -2.51 7.83
C SER A 156 18.88 -2.85 9.31
N ALA A 157 18.77 -4.14 9.61
CA ALA A 157 18.66 -4.63 10.99
C ALA A 157 19.94 -4.26 11.77
N GLY A 158 19.87 -3.18 12.55
CA GLY A 158 20.99 -2.65 13.32
C GLY A 158 21.18 -1.13 13.22
N ALA A 159 20.51 -0.47 12.28
CA ALA A 159 20.60 0.99 12.16
C ALA A 159 19.81 1.68 13.29
N ARG A 160 20.46 1.92 14.43
CA ARG A 160 20.12 3.09 15.25
C ARG A 160 20.31 4.29 14.35
N VAL A 161 19.20 4.83 13.83
CA VAL A 161 19.22 6.14 13.21
C VAL A 161 19.37 7.11 14.37
N ASP A 162 20.63 7.39 14.72
CA ASP A 162 20.97 8.49 15.61
C ASP A 162 20.44 9.76 14.95
N GLY A 163 19.41 10.34 15.55
CA GLY A 163 18.90 11.64 15.14
C GLY A 163 19.95 12.71 15.38
N TYR A 164 19.84 13.83 14.66
CA TYR A 164 20.61 15.04 14.95
C TYR A 164 20.49 15.39 16.45
N ARG A 165 21.65 15.46 17.13
CA ARG A 165 21.79 16.18 18.40
C ARG A 165 21.82 17.68 18.14
#